data_AF-A0A7J6TKZ8-F1
#
_entry.id   AF-A0A7J6TKZ8-F1
#
_cell.length_a   1.000
_cell.length_b   1.000
_cell.length_c   1.000
_cell.angle_alpha   90.00
_cell.angle_beta   90.00
_cell.angle_gamma   90.00
#
_symmetry.space_group_name_H-M   'P 1'
#
loop_
_entity.id
_entity.type
_entity.pdbx_description
1 polymer ?
#
loop_
_entity_poly.entity_id
_entity_poly.type
_entity_poly.pdbx_seq_one_letter_code
_entity_poly.pdbx_strand_id
1 'polypeptide(L)'
;MPYEKIEALSLPEGAANYEKHPLLLEKNPKGLVPTLVVNWPDGREEVVTESLVVVEYIDDLAAKFGFEGTPLLPRDDPAERQRIVKAASFYNENITSPFYAVLMRGDKTEFDKMVAGAEKFVAE
;
A
#
# COMPACT_ATOMS: atom_id res chain seq x y z
N MET A 1 -1.58 18.35 7.79
CA MET A 1 -1.59 17.53 9.02
C MET A 1 -0.15 17.26 9.40
N PRO A 2 0.29 17.54 10.64
CA PRO A 2 1.62 17.17 11.08
C PRO A 2 1.73 15.64 11.07
N TYR A 3 2.84 15.12 10.56
CA TYR A 3 3.15 13.69 10.61
C TYR A 3 4.63 13.52 10.95
N GLU A 4 4.96 12.39 11.54
CA GLU A 4 6.33 11.97 11.78
C GLU A 4 6.64 10.79 10.85
N LYS A 5 7.73 10.89 10.09
CA LYS A 5 8.25 9.75 9.32
C LYS A 5 9.23 8.99 10.22
N ILE A 6 8.92 7.72 10.48
CA ILE A 6 9.84 6.80 11.14
C ILE A 6 10.39 5.85 10.08
N GLU A 7 11.73 5.79 9.96
CA GLU A 7 12.39 4.84 9.07
C GLU A 7 12.31 3.44 9.70
N ALA A 8 11.40 2.62 9.17
CA ALA A 8 11.00 1.37 9.82
C ALA A 8 11.89 0.18 9.44
N LEU A 9 12.66 0.29 8.36
CA LEU A 9 13.60 -0.72 7.87
C LEU A 9 14.96 -0.06 7.67
N SER A 10 16.01 -0.66 8.24
CA SER A 10 17.39 -0.25 7.98
C SER A 10 18.21 -1.45 7.52
N LEU A 11 19.16 -1.23 6.61
CA LEU A 11 20.08 -2.26 6.14
C LEU A 11 21.49 -1.87 6.58
N PRO A 12 21.99 -2.42 7.70
CA PRO A 12 23.37 -2.20 8.13
C PRO A 12 24.35 -2.65 7.05
N GLU A 13 25.52 -2.01 7.01
CA GLU A 13 26.56 -2.37 6.05
C GLU A 13 26.99 -3.84 6.23
N GLY A 14 26.97 -4.60 5.13
CA GLY A 14 27.32 -6.02 5.14
C GLY A 14 26.22 -6.95 5.67
N ALA A 15 25.06 -6.44 6.09
CA ALA A 15 23.95 -7.28 6.55
C ALA A 15 23.22 -7.95 5.37
N ALA A 16 22.84 -9.22 5.56
CA ALA A 16 22.04 -9.97 4.58
C ALA A 16 20.54 -9.66 4.67
N ASN A 17 20.07 -9.11 5.79
CA ASN A 17 18.66 -8.85 6.06
C ASN A 17 18.46 -7.45 6.66
N TYR A 18 17.27 -6.89 6.46
CA TYR A 18 16.88 -5.65 7.10
C TYR A 18 16.67 -5.82 8.61
N GLU A 19 17.11 -4.84 9.37
CA GLU A 19 16.72 -4.63 10.75
C GLU A 19 15.40 -3.84 10.79
N LYS A 20 14.43 -4.38 11.53
CA LYS A 20 13.09 -3.78 11.67
C LYS A 20 13.03 -2.94 12.94
N HIS A 21 12.50 -1.72 12.82
CA HIS A 21 12.31 -0.83 13.96
C HIS A 21 11.38 -1.48 15.02
N PRO A 22 11.67 -1.42 16.34
CA PRO A 22 10.86 -2.07 17.37
C PRO A 22 9.38 -1.65 17.34
N LEU A 23 9.10 -0.36 17.15
CA LEU A 23 7.73 0.16 17.02
C LEU A 23 6.97 -0.46 15.84
N LEU A 24 7.65 -0.81 14.72
CA LEU A 24 7.00 -1.48 13.61
C LEU A 24 6.51 -2.86 14.04
N LEU A 25 7.33 -3.62 14.77
CA LEU A 25 6.99 -4.95 15.24
C LEU A 25 5.90 -4.93 16.32
N GLU A 26 5.90 -3.89 17.16
CA GLU A 26 4.83 -3.65 18.14
C GLU A 26 3.49 -3.39 17.45
N LYS A 27 3.45 -2.45 16.50
CA LYS A 27 2.20 -2.03 15.84
C LYS A 27 1.74 -2.99 14.75
N ASN A 28 2.67 -3.62 14.04
CA ASN A 28 2.41 -4.61 13.01
C ASN A 28 3.34 -5.82 13.18
N PRO A 29 2.88 -6.90 13.85
CA PRO A 29 3.70 -8.09 14.10
C PRO A 29 4.20 -8.82 12.83
N LYS A 30 3.57 -8.59 11.66
CA LYS A 30 4.10 -9.07 10.37
C LYS A 30 5.39 -8.34 9.97
N GLY A 31 5.63 -7.17 10.56
CA GLY A 31 6.77 -6.30 10.31
C GLY A 31 6.81 -5.85 8.85
N LEU A 32 5.66 -5.52 8.29
CA LEU A 32 5.50 -5.08 6.90
C LEU A 32 5.25 -3.57 6.84
N VAL A 33 5.81 -2.93 5.83
CA VAL A 33 5.56 -1.51 5.53
C VAL A 33 4.70 -1.40 4.26
N PRO A 34 3.86 -0.35 4.13
CA PRO A 34 3.63 0.72 5.11
C PRO A 34 2.79 0.26 6.31
N THR A 35 3.03 0.89 7.46
CA THR A 35 2.20 0.81 8.67
C THR A 35 1.98 2.24 9.16
N LEU A 36 0.72 2.68 9.16
CA LEU A 36 0.32 4.02 9.61
C LEU A 36 -0.21 3.92 11.04
N VAL A 37 0.27 4.79 11.92
CA VAL A 37 -0.24 4.95 13.29
C VAL A 37 -0.91 6.31 13.39
N VAL A 38 -2.16 6.34 13.80
CA VAL A 38 -2.98 7.55 13.90
C VAL A 38 -3.38 7.77 15.34
N ASN A 39 -2.83 8.82 15.94
CA ASN A 39 -3.17 9.24 17.29
C ASN A 39 -4.20 10.37 17.23
N TRP A 40 -5.38 10.11 17.75
CA TRP A 40 -6.50 11.06 17.75
C TRP A 40 -6.49 11.93 19.03
N PRO A 41 -7.01 13.18 18.97
CA PRO A 41 -7.06 14.07 20.13
C PRO A 41 -7.86 13.54 21.32
N ASP A 42 -8.77 12.60 21.09
CA ASP A 42 -9.57 11.91 22.12
C ASP A 42 -8.82 10.77 22.82
N GLY A 43 -7.54 10.55 22.47
CA GLY A 43 -6.69 9.50 23.04
C GLY A 43 -6.80 8.16 22.34
N ARG A 44 -7.59 8.04 21.28
CA ARG A 44 -7.68 6.82 20.47
C ARG A 44 -6.44 6.68 19.58
N GLU A 45 -5.87 5.48 19.53
CA GLU A 45 -4.83 5.10 18.58
C GLU A 45 -5.43 4.11 17.55
N GLU A 46 -5.18 4.35 16.27
CA GLU A 46 -5.52 3.42 15.19
C GLU A 46 -4.25 3.00 14.45
N VAL A 47 -4.16 1.71 14.11
CA VAL A 47 -3.09 1.17 13.27
C VAL A 47 -3.69 0.70 11.96
N VAL A 48 -3.18 1.22 10.85
CA VAL A 48 -3.64 0.89 9.50
C VAL A 48 -2.47 0.28 8.72
N THR A 49 -2.68 -0.91 8.20
CA THR A 49 -1.69 -1.70 7.45
C THR A 49 -2.22 -2.05 6.07
N GLU A 50 -1.36 -2.60 5.19
CA GLU A 50 -1.64 -2.88 3.78
C GLU A 50 -1.70 -1.60 2.94
N SER A 51 -0.87 -1.50 1.89
CA SER A 51 -0.63 -0.23 1.19
C SER A 51 -1.89 0.38 0.57
N LEU A 52 -2.73 -0.42 -0.09
CA LEU A 52 -3.98 0.07 -0.70
C LEU A 52 -4.97 0.57 0.36
N VAL A 53 -5.08 -0.14 1.49
CA VAL A 53 -5.94 0.27 2.61
C VAL A 53 -5.44 1.57 3.24
N VAL A 54 -4.12 1.71 3.42
CA VAL A 54 -3.50 2.96 3.91
C VAL A 54 -3.82 4.13 2.98
N VAL A 55 -3.76 3.93 1.67
CA VAL A 55 -4.08 4.97 0.68
C VAL A 55 -5.55 5.39 0.78
N GLU A 56 -6.49 4.43 0.78
CA GLU A 56 -7.92 4.74 0.94
C GLU A 56 -8.21 5.46 2.25
N TYR A 57 -7.60 4.99 3.35
CA TYR A 57 -7.78 5.59 4.67
C TYR A 57 -7.27 7.04 4.72
N ILE A 58 -6.09 7.33 4.14
CA ILE A 58 -5.56 8.70 4.07
C ILE A 58 -6.46 9.59 3.21
N ASP A 59 -6.96 9.08 2.08
CA ASP A 59 -7.89 9.81 1.22
C ASP A 59 -9.16 10.17 2.01
N ASP A 60 -9.75 9.23 2.74
CA ASP A 60 -10.91 9.47 3.61
C ASP A 60 -10.63 10.49 4.73
N LEU A 61 -9.45 10.43 5.35
CA LEU A 61 -9.04 11.44 6.33
C LEU A 61 -8.91 12.83 5.70
N ALA A 62 -8.29 12.92 4.52
CA ALA A 62 -8.14 14.18 3.81
C ALA A 62 -9.50 14.83 3.53
N ALA A 63 -10.49 14.04 3.09
CA ALA A 63 -11.86 14.49 2.92
C ALA A 63 -12.51 14.92 4.23
N LYS A 64 -12.40 14.10 5.29
CA LYS A 64 -12.96 14.39 6.63
C LYS A 64 -12.44 15.72 7.20
N PHE A 65 -11.17 16.04 6.97
CA PHE A 65 -10.53 17.25 7.47
C PHE A 65 -10.55 18.43 6.49
N GLY A 66 -11.25 18.31 5.36
CA GLY A 66 -11.43 19.41 4.40
C GLY A 66 -10.15 19.79 3.66
N PHE A 67 -9.28 18.83 3.36
CA PHE A 67 -8.09 19.07 2.54
C PHE A 67 -8.49 19.51 1.12
N GLU A 68 -7.91 20.60 0.64
CA GLU A 68 -8.27 21.23 -0.64
C GLU A 68 -7.73 20.50 -1.89
N GLY A 69 -7.00 19.39 -1.70
CA GLY A 69 -6.46 18.60 -2.81
C GLY A 69 -7.51 17.77 -3.55
N THR A 70 -7.16 17.35 -4.76
CA THR A 70 -7.99 16.42 -5.54
C THR A 70 -8.07 15.07 -4.82
N PRO A 71 -9.28 14.54 -4.57
CA PRO A 71 -9.45 13.20 -4.02
C PRO A 71 -8.78 12.13 -4.89
N LEU A 72 -8.21 11.10 -4.27
CA LEU A 72 -7.65 9.96 -5.00
C LEU A 72 -8.77 9.09 -5.59
N LEU A 73 -9.90 9.01 -4.89
CA LEU A 73 -11.09 8.30 -5.35
C LEU A 73 -12.28 9.26 -5.54
N PRO A 74 -13.13 9.03 -6.56
CA PRO A 74 -14.39 9.73 -6.72
C PRO A 74 -15.25 9.64 -5.46
N ARG A 75 -15.92 10.74 -5.11
CA ARG A 75 -16.73 10.87 -3.88
C ARG A 75 -18.23 10.86 -4.14
N ASP A 76 -18.60 11.37 -5.30
CA ASP A 76 -19.96 11.55 -5.81
C ASP A 76 -20.41 10.40 -6.72
N ASP A 77 -19.49 9.54 -7.17
CA ASP A 77 -19.77 8.35 -7.98
C ASP A 77 -19.29 7.06 -7.28
N PRO A 78 -20.16 6.37 -6.52
CA PRO A 78 -19.83 5.12 -5.85
C PRO A 78 -19.48 3.98 -6.81
N ALA A 79 -20.08 3.95 -8.00
CA ALA A 79 -19.84 2.89 -8.98
C ALA A 79 -18.44 3.04 -9.58
N GLU A 80 -18.06 4.27 -9.95
CA GLU A 80 -16.72 4.55 -10.46
C GLU A 80 -15.66 4.35 -9.37
N ARG A 81 -15.92 4.77 -8.13
CA ARG A 81 -15.03 4.47 -7.00
C ARG A 81 -14.75 2.96 -6.90
N GLN A 82 -15.81 2.14 -6.93
CA GLN A 82 -15.65 0.68 -6.84
C GLN A 82 -14.90 0.10 -8.03
N ARG A 83 -15.09 0.66 -9.24
CA ARG A 83 -14.33 0.27 -10.44
C ARG A 83 -12.83 0.52 -10.26
N ILE A 84 -12.45 1.70 -9.78
CA ILE A 84 -11.05 2.08 -9.56
C ILE A 84 -10.40 1.21 -8.47
N VAL A 85 -11.08 1.01 -7.34
CA VAL A 85 -10.58 0.14 -6.27
C VAL A 85 -10.36 -1.29 -6.77
N LYS A 86 -11.31 -1.83 -7.54
CA LYS A 86 -11.18 -3.17 -8.15
C LYS A 86 -10.01 -3.23 -9.14
N ALA A 87 -9.82 -2.20 -9.96
CA ALA A 87 -8.70 -2.10 -10.89
C ALA A 87 -7.35 -2.07 -10.16
N ALA A 88 -7.26 -1.32 -9.05
CA ALA A 88 -6.05 -1.26 -8.22
C ALA A 88 -5.73 -2.64 -7.60
N SER A 89 -6.73 -3.36 -7.08
CA SER A 89 -6.53 -4.73 -6.57
C SER A 89 -6.10 -5.69 -7.66
N PHE A 90 -6.73 -5.62 -8.84
CA PHE A 90 -6.34 -6.44 -10.00
C PHE A 90 -4.88 -6.19 -10.38
N TYR A 91 -4.46 -4.93 -10.46
CA TYR A 91 -3.08 -4.57 -10.76
C TYR A 91 -2.10 -5.12 -9.72
N ASN A 92 -2.40 -4.98 -8.43
CA ASN A 92 -1.56 -5.49 -7.35
C ASN A 92 -1.37 -7.02 -7.41
N GLU A 93 -2.46 -7.75 -7.68
CA GLU A 93 -2.46 -9.22 -7.71
C GLU A 93 -1.83 -9.79 -8.97
N ASN A 94 -2.04 -9.15 -10.12
CA ASN A 94 -1.69 -9.73 -11.43
C ASN A 94 -0.42 -9.14 -12.04
N ILE A 95 0.05 -7.99 -11.55
CA ILE A 95 1.24 -7.31 -12.08
C ILE A 95 2.31 -7.15 -11.00
N THR A 96 2.00 -6.44 -9.90
CA THR A 96 2.99 -6.15 -8.85
C THR A 96 3.48 -7.41 -8.14
N SER A 97 2.58 -8.30 -7.71
CA SER A 97 2.96 -9.51 -6.97
C SER A 97 3.81 -10.47 -7.80
N PRO A 98 3.46 -10.77 -9.08
CA PRO A 98 4.31 -11.59 -9.96
C PRO A 98 5.66 -10.94 -10.30
N PHE A 99 5.73 -9.61 -10.43
CA PHE A 99 6.98 -8.89 -10.72
C PHE A 99 8.11 -9.24 -9.76
N TYR A 100 7.79 -9.44 -8.47
CA TYR A 100 8.76 -9.90 -7.47
C TYR A 100 9.30 -11.30 -7.76
N ALA A 101 8.44 -12.24 -8.18
CA ALA A 101 8.85 -13.59 -8.55
C ALA A 101 9.72 -13.60 -9.81
N VAL A 102 9.38 -12.76 -10.79
CA VAL A 102 10.16 -12.59 -12.02
C VAL A 102 11.57 -12.09 -11.73
N LEU A 103 11.69 -10.96 -11.02
CA LEU A 103 12.99 -10.31 -10.79
C LEU A 103 13.91 -11.11 -9.86
N MET A 104 13.35 -11.73 -8.82
CA MET A 104 14.16 -12.40 -7.80
C MET A 104 14.48 -13.86 -8.11
N ARG A 105 13.65 -14.53 -8.94
CA ARG A 105 13.79 -15.98 -9.18
C ARG A 105 14.02 -16.34 -10.64
N GLY A 106 13.88 -15.40 -11.58
CA GLY A 106 14.01 -15.66 -13.01
C GLY A 106 12.95 -16.64 -13.55
N ASP A 107 11.81 -16.75 -12.87
CA ASP A 107 10.76 -17.70 -13.22
C ASP A 107 9.98 -17.21 -14.45
N LYS A 108 10.19 -17.87 -15.59
CA LYS A 108 9.52 -17.54 -16.85
C LYS A 108 8.00 -17.73 -16.78
N THR A 109 7.50 -18.69 -16.01
CA THR A 109 6.05 -18.92 -15.91
C THR A 109 5.35 -17.78 -15.19
N GLU A 110 5.95 -17.24 -14.12
CA GLU A 110 5.42 -16.05 -13.44
C GLU A 110 5.55 -14.79 -14.31
N PHE A 111 6.59 -14.70 -15.16
CA PHE A 111 6.71 -13.62 -16.14
C PHE A 111 5.61 -13.64 -17.19
N ASP A 112 5.33 -14.81 -17.77
CA ASP A 112 4.29 -14.94 -18.79
C ASP A 112 2.90 -14.62 -18.22
N LYS A 113 2.62 -14.99 -16.96
CA LYS A 113 1.39 -14.58 -16.25
C LYS A 113 1.31 -13.07 -16.06
N MET A 114 2.41 -12.43 -15.66
CA MET A 114 2.48 -10.97 -15.49
C MET A 114 2.20 -10.23 -16.81
N VAL A 115 2.80 -10.69 -17.91
CA VAL A 115 2.56 -10.13 -19.25
C VAL A 115 1.09 -10.26 -19.65
N ALA A 116 0.49 -11.44 -19.49
CA ALA A 116 -0.92 -11.64 -19.80
C ALA A 116 -1.86 -10.76 -18.93
N GLY A 117 -1.52 -10.57 -17.65
CA GLY A 117 -2.24 -9.66 -16.76
C GLY A 117 -2.17 -8.21 -17.24
N ALA A 118 -1.00 -7.74 -17.66
CA ALA A 118 -0.80 -6.41 -18.22
C ALA A 118 -1.55 -6.21 -19.55
N GLU A 119 -1.53 -7.20 -20.44
CA GLU A 119 -2.27 -7.15 -21.71
C GLU A 119 -3.79 -7.06 -21.47
N LYS A 120 -4.32 -7.82 -20.51
CA LYS A 120 -5.74 -7.74 -20.14
C LYS A 120 -6.11 -6.36 -19.59
N PHE A 121 -5.25 -5.78 -18.74
CA PHE A 121 -5.49 -4.45 -18.18
C PHE A 121 -5.57 -3.36 -19.25
N VAL A 122 -4.71 -3.42 -20.27
CA VAL A 122 -4.70 -2.43 -21.38
C VAL A 122 -5.94 -2.56 -22.27
N ALA A 123 -6.57 -3.73 -22.30
CA ALA A 123 -7.74 -4.00 -23.13
C ALA A 123 -9.09 -3.60 -22.48
N GLU A 124 -9.09 -3.22 -21.20
CA GLU A 124 -10.27 -2.72 -20.45
C GLU A 124 -10.37 -1.19 -20.49
#